data_AF-A0A0S8C1F6-F1
#
_entry.id   AF-A0A0S8C1F6-F1
#
_cell.length_a   1.000
_cell.length_b   1.000
_cell.length_c   1.000
_cell.angle_alpha   90.00
_cell.angle_beta   90.00
_cell.angle_gamma   90.00
#
_symmetry.space_group_name_H-M   'P 1'
#
loop_
_entity.id
_entity.type
_entity.pdbx_description
1 polymer ?
#
loop_
_entity_poly.entity_id
_entity_poly.type
_entity_poly.pdbx_seq_one_letter_code
_entity_poly.pdbx_strand_id
1 'polypeptide(L)'
;MHALPSAITVCRVLLGLDRAGANGTLYVQGEGRSATLSLETGRIVAANVDRRVATSTEQVFDRVRQLCEWDGLVLELAQGVTAASWWKLAEPLPARWLALDTMRAAVRLADLRSAQADLAAALYQLTPTGERLLHGACLRPEEAALLPWLRCGIRAADIQALPGCGPSGYRFLWLLKLLRAAAPKAGGSSYPLLLRKRRQMRRHASPHALLDLPEGANGREARLALRKLVRDLHPDRYGDGAPIELRRASGEIVTALVEAEATIATRTRK
;
A
#
# COMPACT_ATOMS: atom_id res chain seq x y z
N MET A 1 -10.24 -6.13 22.23
CA MET A 1 -9.81 -5.35 21.04
C MET A 1 -9.73 -6.27 19.81
N HIS A 2 -10.82 -7.01 19.51
CA HIS A 2 -10.82 -8.19 18.62
C HIS A 2 -11.33 -7.93 17.19
N ALA A 3 -11.84 -6.72 16.89
CA ALA A 3 -12.51 -6.46 15.61
C ALA A 3 -11.57 -6.26 14.40
N LEU A 4 -10.27 -6.00 14.62
CA LEU A 4 -9.37 -5.65 13.51
C LEU A 4 -9.10 -6.83 12.56
N PRO A 5 -8.79 -8.06 13.02
CA PRO A 5 -8.65 -9.22 12.14
C PRO A 5 -9.92 -9.52 11.33
N SER A 6 -11.10 -9.52 11.97
CA SER A 6 -12.39 -9.73 11.30
C SER A 6 -12.66 -8.65 10.25
N ALA A 7 -12.44 -7.37 10.58
CA ALA A 7 -12.56 -6.26 9.64
C ALA A 7 -11.61 -6.42 8.43
N ILE A 8 -10.36 -6.80 8.65
CA ILE A 8 -9.39 -7.04 7.56
C ILE A 8 -9.90 -8.14 6.62
N THR A 9 -10.40 -9.24 7.17
CA THR A 9 -10.91 -10.38 6.38
C THR A 9 -12.11 -9.95 5.54
N VAL A 10 -13.14 -9.38 6.16
CA VAL A 10 -14.36 -8.91 5.48
C VAL A 10 -14.01 -7.90 4.39
N CYS A 11 -13.21 -6.90 4.71
CA CYS A 11 -12.87 -5.84 3.76
C CYS A 11 -12.04 -6.33 2.59
N ARG A 12 -11.09 -7.27 2.81
CA ARG A 12 -10.33 -7.88 1.70
C ARG A 12 -11.23 -8.70 0.77
N VAL A 13 -12.21 -9.42 1.31
CA VAL A 13 -13.19 -10.15 0.49
C VAL A 13 -14.02 -9.16 -0.33
N LEU A 14 -14.57 -8.12 0.28
CA LEU A 14 -15.34 -7.08 -0.42
C LEU A 14 -14.54 -6.41 -1.54
N LEU A 15 -13.26 -6.10 -1.32
CA LEU A 15 -12.38 -5.58 -2.38
C LEU A 15 -12.15 -6.58 -3.51
N GLY A 16 -12.01 -7.87 -3.18
CA GLY A 16 -11.89 -8.94 -4.17
C GLY A 16 -13.13 -9.04 -5.05
N LEU A 17 -14.31 -8.99 -4.44
CA LEU A 17 -15.61 -9.06 -5.11
C LEU A 17 -15.88 -7.82 -5.99
N ASP A 18 -15.58 -6.62 -5.49
CA ASP A 18 -15.66 -5.37 -6.25
C ASP A 18 -14.79 -5.46 -7.52
N ARG A 19 -13.53 -5.86 -7.36
CA ARG A 19 -12.57 -6.00 -8.46
C ARG A 19 -12.99 -7.05 -9.48
N ALA A 20 -13.61 -8.13 -9.03
CA ALA A 20 -14.10 -9.20 -9.90
C ALA A 20 -15.43 -8.83 -10.60
N GLY A 21 -16.06 -7.71 -10.24
CA GLY A 21 -17.41 -7.39 -10.73
C GLY A 21 -18.44 -8.47 -10.35
N ALA A 22 -18.28 -9.06 -9.16
CA ALA A 22 -19.00 -10.28 -8.78
C ALA A 22 -20.53 -10.09 -8.73
N ASN A 23 -21.26 -11.14 -9.11
CA ASN A 23 -22.70 -11.29 -8.96
C ASN A 23 -23.00 -12.47 -8.03
N GLY A 24 -23.90 -12.28 -7.06
CA GLY A 24 -24.34 -13.36 -6.17
C GLY A 24 -24.53 -12.89 -4.74
N THR A 25 -24.53 -13.84 -3.80
CA THR A 25 -24.69 -13.55 -2.37
C THR A 25 -23.48 -14.07 -1.59
N LEU A 26 -22.84 -13.16 -0.86
CA LEU A 26 -21.82 -13.48 0.14
C LEU A 26 -22.53 -13.83 1.45
N TYR A 27 -22.42 -15.08 1.85
CA TYR A 27 -22.84 -15.58 3.15
C TYR A 27 -21.70 -15.40 4.15
N VAL A 28 -22.04 -14.88 5.32
CA VAL A 28 -21.10 -14.72 6.43
C VAL A 28 -21.71 -15.38 7.66
N GLN A 29 -20.93 -16.25 8.31
CA GLN A 29 -21.32 -16.93 9.54
C GLN A 29 -20.32 -16.58 10.65
N GLY A 30 -20.79 -16.35 11.88
CA GLY A 30 -19.94 -16.12 13.05
C GLY A 30 -20.74 -16.16 14.35
N GLU A 31 -20.23 -16.82 15.38
CA GLU A 31 -20.87 -16.95 16.72
C GLU A 31 -22.37 -17.34 16.70
N GLY A 32 -22.78 -18.26 15.81
CA GLY A 32 -24.20 -18.65 15.68
C GLY A 32 -25.10 -17.56 15.05
N ARG A 33 -24.51 -16.49 14.55
CA ARG A 33 -25.15 -15.44 13.77
C ARG A 33 -24.80 -15.58 12.30
N SER A 34 -25.68 -15.06 11.45
CA SER A 34 -25.53 -15.10 10.00
C SER A 34 -25.79 -13.74 9.38
N ALA A 35 -25.09 -13.46 8.29
CA ALA A 35 -25.35 -12.33 7.44
C ALA A 35 -25.27 -12.72 5.96
N THR A 36 -25.99 -11.97 5.13
CA THR A 36 -25.93 -12.06 3.68
C THR A 36 -25.71 -10.69 3.09
N LEU A 37 -24.73 -10.57 2.20
CA LEU A 37 -24.48 -9.39 1.38
C LEU A 37 -24.71 -9.79 -0.07
N SER A 38 -25.72 -9.21 -0.71
CA SER A 38 -26.03 -9.46 -2.12
C SER A 38 -25.32 -8.45 -3.01
N LEU A 39 -24.71 -8.95 -4.08
CA LEU A 39 -23.90 -8.17 -5.02
C LEU A 39 -24.41 -8.29 -6.45
N GLU A 40 -24.39 -7.16 -7.15
CA GLU A 40 -24.57 -7.07 -8.60
C GLU A 40 -23.43 -6.21 -9.17
N THR A 41 -22.64 -6.77 -10.09
CA THR A 41 -21.49 -6.12 -10.73
C THR A 41 -20.49 -5.52 -9.73
N GLY A 42 -20.25 -6.21 -8.61
CA GLY A 42 -19.37 -5.77 -7.54
C GLY A 42 -19.96 -4.69 -6.61
N ARG A 43 -21.23 -4.33 -6.78
CA ARG A 43 -21.96 -3.39 -5.92
C ARG A 43 -22.87 -4.13 -4.97
N ILE A 44 -22.89 -3.71 -3.70
CA ILE A 44 -23.85 -4.18 -2.70
C ILE A 44 -25.23 -3.64 -3.07
N VAL A 45 -26.17 -4.56 -3.30
CA VAL A 45 -27.57 -4.25 -3.59
C VAL A 45 -28.50 -4.59 -2.44
N ALA A 46 -28.09 -5.45 -1.51
CA ALA A 46 -28.82 -5.72 -0.29
C ALA A 46 -27.90 -6.26 0.80
N ALA A 47 -28.25 -6.01 2.06
CA ALA A 47 -27.59 -6.60 3.21
C ALA A 47 -28.64 -7.05 4.24
N ASN A 48 -28.47 -8.25 4.76
CA ASN A 48 -29.19 -8.73 5.94
C ASN A 48 -28.14 -9.18 6.94
N VAL A 49 -28.11 -8.60 8.13
CA VAL A 49 -27.17 -8.95 9.19
C VAL A 49 -27.99 -9.29 10.42
N ASP A 50 -27.85 -10.52 10.90
CA ASP A 50 -28.56 -11.02 12.09
C ASP A 50 -30.08 -10.81 12.01
N ARG A 51 -30.67 -11.25 10.88
CA ARG A 51 -32.10 -11.16 10.56
C ARG A 51 -32.64 -9.73 10.44
N ARG A 52 -31.77 -8.73 10.33
CA ARG A 52 -32.14 -7.33 10.10
C ARG A 52 -31.73 -6.90 8.71
N VAL A 53 -32.73 -6.57 7.90
CA VAL A 53 -32.54 -6.05 6.54
C VAL A 53 -32.12 -4.59 6.63
N ALA A 54 -31.03 -4.22 5.95
CA ALA A 54 -30.60 -2.84 5.81
C ALA A 54 -31.37 -2.17 4.66
N THR A 55 -32.08 -1.08 4.97
CA THR A 55 -32.92 -0.36 4.02
C THR A 55 -32.27 0.90 3.44
N SER A 56 -31.14 1.33 4.00
CA SER A 56 -30.35 2.46 3.52
C SER A 56 -28.87 2.11 3.47
N THR A 57 -28.09 2.89 2.72
CA THR A 57 -26.63 2.76 2.66
C THR A 57 -25.99 2.90 4.05
N GLU A 58 -26.44 3.86 4.85
CA GLU A 58 -25.98 4.07 6.23
C GLU A 58 -26.19 2.83 7.11
N GLN A 59 -27.36 2.20 7.02
CA GLN A 59 -27.62 0.96 7.74
C GLN A 59 -26.70 -0.18 7.26
N VAL A 60 -26.37 -0.26 5.97
CA VAL A 60 -25.39 -1.24 5.48
C VAL A 60 -24.03 -1.03 6.14
N PHE A 61 -23.53 0.22 6.21
CA PHE A 61 -22.26 0.52 6.88
C PHE A 61 -22.28 0.10 8.34
N ASP A 62 -23.31 0.49 9.10
CA ASP A 62 -23.39 0.17 10.53
C ASP A 62 -23.50 -1.32 10.79
N ARG A 63 -24.30 -2.04 10.00
CA ARG A 63 -24.47 -3.49 10.15
C ARG A 63 -23.20 -4.26 9.78
N VAL A 64 -22.47 -3.83 8.76
CA VAL A 64 -21.20 -4.46 8.37
C VAL A 64 -20.09 -4.17 9.39
N ARG A 65 -20.09 -3.00 10.02
CA ARG A 65 -19.21 -2.71 11.16
C ARG A 65 -19.52 -3.63 12.35
N GLN A 66 -20.79 -3.83 12.69
CA GLN A 66 -21.22 -4.78 13.74
C GLN A 66 -20.82 -6.22 13.41
N LEU A 67 -20.93 -6.63 12.15
CA LEU A 67 -20.49 -7.94 11.68
C LEU A 67 -18.98 -8.16 11.90
N CYS A 68 -18.17 -7.10 11.79
CA CYS A 68 -16.73 -7.20 12.04
C CYS A 68 -16.37 -7.38 13.53
N GLU A 69 -17.34 -7.28 14.43
CA GLU A 69 -17.15 -7.58 15.86
C GLU A 69 -17.37 -9.06 16.17
N TRP A 70 -17.87 -9.86 15.22
CA TRP A 70 -18.09 -11.28 15.42
C TRP A 70 -16.77 -12.05 15.33
N ASP A 71 -16.64 -13.09 16.15
CA ASP A 71 -15.53 -14.02 16.12
C ASP A 71 -15.77 -15.21 15.19
N GLY A 72 -14.68 -15.80 14.68
CA GLY A 72 -14.73 -17.03 13.89
C GLY A 72 -15.43 -16.88 12.54
N LEU A 73 -15.33 -15.71 11.90
CA LEU A 73 -16.02 -15.42 10.64
C LEU A 73 -15.65 -16.44 9.53
N VAL A 74 -16.66 -17.09 8.97
CA VAL A 74 -16.59 -17.90 7.76
C VAL A 74 -17.35 -17.19 6.65
N LEU A 75 -16.70 -16.99 5.50
CA LEU A 75 -17.25 -16.28 4.36
C LEU A 75 -17.34 -17.20 3.15
N GLU A 76 -18.52 -17.29 2.54
CA GLU A 76 -18.79 -18.14 1.38
C GLU A 76 -19.57 -17.36 0.33
N LEU A 77 -19.13 -17.42 -0.94
CA LEU A 77 -19.81 -16.75 -2.04
C LEU A 77 -20.61 -17.78 -2.86
N ALA A 78 -21.94 -17.64 -2.87
CA ALA A 78 -22.78 -18.34 -3.84
C ALA A 78 -22.97 -17.46 -5.09
N GLN A 79 -22.44 -17.91 -6.23
CA GLN A 79 -22.56 -17.20 -7.50
C GLN A 79 -23.93 -17.42 -8.15
N GLY A 80 -24.42 -16.42 -8.88
CA GLY A 80 -25.60 -16.54 -9.75
C GLY A 80 -26.96 -16.56 -9.04
N VAL A 81 -27.00 -16.76 -7.72
CA VAL A 81 -28.22 -16.65 -6.90
C VAL A 81 -28.12 -15.40 -6.04
N THR A 82 -28.90 -14.37 -6.36
CA THR A 82 -29.07 -13.19 -5.50
C THR A 82 -30.24 -13.45 -4.55
N ALA A 83 -29.97 -13.61 -3.25
CA ALA A 83 -31.01 -13.77 -2.24
C ALA A 83 -31.92 -12.52 -2.07
N ALA A 84 -31.53 -11.40 -2.68
CA ALA A 84 -32.23 -10.13 -2.70
C ALA A 84 -33.44 -10.09 -3.67
N SER A 85 -34.24 -11.16 -3.73
CA SER A 85 -35.42 -11.22 -4.61
C SER A 85 -36.57 -10.32 -4.14
N TRP A 86 -36.59 -9.93 -2.86
CA TRP A 86 -37.71 -9.23 -2.21
C TRP A 86 -37.35 -7.87 -1.60
N TRP A 87 -36.07 -7.49 -1.55
CA TRP A 87 -35.62 -6.16 -1.10
C TRP A 87 -34.27 -5.77 -1.71
N LYS A 88 -34.18 -4.55 -2.26
CA LYS A 88 -32.94 -3.95 -2.77
C LYS A 88 -32.79 -2.51 -2.28
N LEU A 89 -31.55 -2.09 -2.08
CA LEU A 89 -31.20 -0.69 -1.86
C LEU A 89 -31.60 0.14 -3.09
N ALA A 90 -32.18 1.31 -2.84
CA ALA A 90 -32.50 2.26 -3.91
C ALA A 90 -31.24 2.68 -4.69
N GLU A 91 -30.12 2.82 -3.98
CA GLU A 91 -28.82 3.13 -4.56
C GLU A 91 -27.79 2.04 -4.21
N PRO A 92 -27.37 1.22 -5.19
CA PRO A 92 -26.34 0.21 -4.96
C PRO A 92 -24.99 0.84 -4.59
N LEU A 93 -24.35 0.29 -3.55
CA LEU A 93 -23.09 0.80 -2.99
C LEU A 93 -21.89 0.01 -3.53
N PRO A 94 -20.83 0.62 -4.09
CA PRO A 94 -19.62 -0.12 -4.44
C PRO A 94 -19.04 -0.84 -3.22
N ALA A 95 -18.76 -2.15 -3.33
CA ALA A 95 -18.25 -2.92 -2.20
C ALA A 95 -16.90 -2.40 -1.70
N ARG A 96 -16.09 -1.79 -2.58
CA ARG A 96 -14.85 -1.11 -2.19
C ARG A 96 -15.05 0.08 -1.24
N TRP A 97 -16.16 0.81 -1.35
CA TRP A 97 -16.44 1.94 -0.45
C TRP A 97 -16.87 1.47 0.93
N LEU A 98 -17.67 0.40 0.99
CA LEU A 98 -18.00 -0.30 2.22
C LEU A 98 -16.75 -0.81 2.94
N ALA A 99 -15.83 -1.43 2.20
CA ALA A 99 -14.55 -1.90 2.73
C ALA A 99 -13.68 -0.76 3.29
N LEU A 100 -13.59 0.36 2.56
CA LEU A 100 -12.79 1.52 2.98
C LEU A 100 -13.31 2.12 4.29
N ASP A 101 -14.61 2.36 4.38
CA ASP A 101 -15.23 2.96 5.55
C ASP A 101 -15.22 2.02 6.77
N THR A 102 -15.51 0.73 6.56
CA THR A 102 -15.43 -0.28 7.62
C THR A 102 -14.02 -0.35 8.21
N MET A 103 -13.00 -0.36 7.35
CA MET A 103 -11.62 -0.31 7.84
C MET A 103 -11.29 1.00 8.55
N ARG A 104 -11.78 2.15 8.09
CA ARG A 104 -11.57 3.44 8.78
C ARG A 104 -12.09 3.38 10.22
N ALA A 105 -13.27 2.79 10.42
CA ALA A 105 -13.85 2.59 11.74
C ALA A 105 -12.97 1.65 12.59
N ALA A 106 -12.51 0.53 12.02
CA ALA A 106 -11.68 -0.45 12.73
C ALA A 106 -10.32 0.12 13.15
N VAL A 107 -9.59 0.81 12.26
CA VAL A 107 -8.26 1.38 12.60
C VAL A 107 -8.34 2.58 13.53
N ARG A 108 -9.49 3.28 13.57
CA ARG A 108 -9.71 4.40 14.51
C ARG A 108 -9.65 3.94 15.96
N LEU A 109 -10.20 2.75 16.24
CA LEU A 109 -10.26 2.17 17.59
C LEU A 109 -8.99 1.40 17.98
N ALA A 110 -8.11 1.12 17.01
CA ALA A 110 -6.88 0.41 17.25
C ALA A 110 -5.77 1.32 17.80
N ASP A 111 -4.89 0.71 18.60
CA ASP A 111 -3.74 1.37 19.20
C ASP A 111 -2.75 1.89 18.14
N LEU A 112 -2.39 3.16 18.26
CA LEU A 112 -1.49 3.83 17.34
C LEU A 112 -0.05 3.30 17.45
N ARG A 113 0.39 2.82 18.62
CA ARG A 113 1.74 2.26 18.77
C ARG A 113 1.90 0.97 17.98
N SER A 114 0.87 0.12 18.02
CA SER A 114 0.81 -1.10 17.20
C SER A 114 0.86 -0.78 15.70
N ALA A 115 0.15 0.25 15.25
CA ALA A 115 0.23 0.75 13.87
C ALA A 115 1.65 1.23 13.50
N GLN A 116 2.31 1.92 14.43
CA GLN A 116 3.66 2.44 14.23
C GLN A 116 4.71 1.34 14.08
N ALA A 117 4.65 0.34 14.96
CA ALA A 117 5.52 -0.82 14.89
C ALA A 117 5.33 -1.60 13.59
N ASP A 118 4.07 -1.78 13.15
CA ASP A 118 3.74 -2.53 11.95
C ASP A 118 4.19 -1.81 10.66
N LEU A 119 4.07 -0.49 10.59
CA LEU A 119 4.48 0.24 9.39
C LEU A 119 6.01 0.29 9.21
N ALA A 120 6.79 0.29 10.29
CA ALA A 120 8.26 0.39 10.27
C ALA A 120 8.80 1.60 9.45
N ALA A 121 10.13 1.79 9.41
CA ALA A 121 10.77 2.85 8.63
C ALA A 121 10.84 2.53 7.11
N ALA A 122 9.77 1.94 6.56
CA ALA A 122 9.68 1.57 5.15
C ALA A 122 9.09 2.70 4.32
N LEU A 123 9.50 2.75 3.04
CA LEU A 123 8.89 3.60 2.02
C LEU A 123 7.69 2.87 1.42
N TYR A 124 6.50 3.43 1.57
CA TYR A 124 5.25 2.91 1.06
C TYR A 124 4.82 3.63 -0.20
N GLN A 125 4.25 2.87 -1.14
CA GLN A 125 3.65 3.40 -2.35
C GLN A 125 2.25 2.79 -2.53
N LEU A 126 1.36 3.51 -3.21
CA LEU A 126 0.09 2.95 -3.66
C LEU A 126 0.34 1.80 -4.64
N THR A 127 -0.41 0.73 -4.45
CA THR A 127 -0.52 -0.35 -5.43
C THR A 127 -1.60 -0.01 -6.46
N PRO A 128 -1.66 -0.71 -7.61
CA PRO A 128 -2.78 -0.57 -8.55
C PRO A 128 -4.15 -0.87 -7.91
N THR A 129 -4.19 -1.75 -6.91
CA THR A 129 -5.41 -2.00 -6.12
C THR A 129 -5.76 -0.79 -5.26
N GLY A 130 -4.76 -0.12 -4.67
CA GLY A 130 -4.95 1.12 -3.93
C GLY A 130 -5.45 2.26 -4.80
N GLU A 131 -4.90 2.47 -5.98
CA GLU A 131 -5.39 3.50 -6.90
C GLU A 131 -6.87 3.29 -7.25
N ARG A 132 -7.29 2.05 -7.54
CA ARG A 132 -8.70 1.72 -7.79
C ARG A 132 -9.60 1.89 -6.57
N LEU A 133 -9.12 1.50 -5.39
CA LEU A 133 -9.85 1.66 -4.14
C LEU A 133 -10.17 3.15 -3.88
N LEU A 134 -9.21 4.03 -4.15
CA LEU A 134 -9.31 5.45 -3.86
C LEU A 134 -9.96 6.25 -4.98
N HIS A 135 -10.11 5.67 -6.18
CA HIS A 135 -10.80 6.29 -7.29
C HIS A 135 -12.29 6.51 -6.99
N GLY A 136 -12.70 7.78 -6.99
CA GLY A 136 -14.07 8.20 -6.67
C GLY A 136 -14.47 8.00 -5.20
N ALA A 137 -13.55 7.62 -4.33
CA ALA A 137 -13.83 7.48 -2.91
C ALA A 137 -13.95 8.86 -2.25
N CYS A 138 -14.88 9.01 -1.31
CA CYS A 138 -14.94 10.20 -0.45
C CYS A 138 -13.77 10.13 0.55
N LEU A 139 -12.73 10.93 0.29
CA LEU A 139 -11.55 11.06 1.13
C LEU A 139 -11.72 12.22 2.11
N ARG A 140 -11.31 12.01 3.36
CA ARG A 140 -11.17 13.09 4.34
C ARG A 140 -9.99 13.99 3.94
N PRO A 141 -9.96 15.27 4.37
CA PRO A 141 -8.89 16.19 4.01
C PRO A 141 -7.47 15.64 4.27
N GLU A 142 -7.28 14.94 5.39
CA GLU A 142 -5.98 14.37 5.76
C GLU A 142 -5.58 13.16 4.92
N GLU A 143 -6.57 12.39 4.46
CA GLU A 143 -6.37 11.25 3.56
C GLU A 143 -6.04 11.73 2.14
N ALA A 144 -6.74 12.77 1.69
CA ALA A 144 -6.49 13.44 0.43
C ALA A 144 -5.11 14.10 0.40
N ALA A 145 -4.69 14.73 1.51
CA ALA A 145 -3.37 15.34 1.66
C ALA A 145 -2.22 14.32 1.53
N LEU A 146 -2.44 13.07 2.00
CA LEU A 146 -1.43 12.01 1.93
C LEU A 146 -1.31 11.39 0.52
N LEU A 147 -2.37 11.43 -0.28
CA LEU A 147 -2.46 10.71 -1.56
C LEU A 147 -1.33 11.04 -2.55
N PRO A 148 -0.97 12.32 -2.82
CA PRO A 148 0.12 12.65 -3.72
C PRO A 148 1.47 12.05 -3.27
N TRP A 149 1.71 12.03 -1.96
CA TRP A 149 2.93 11.47 -1.38
C TRP A 149 3.00 9.96 -1.55
N LEU A 150 1.88 9.25 -1.37
CA LEU A 150 1.83 7.81 -1.58
C LEU A 150 2.00 7.40 -3.05
N ARG A 151 1.64 8.27 -4.00
CA ARG A 151 1.91 8.02 -5.43
C ARG A 151 3.39 8.08 -5.76
N CYS A 152 4.10 9.04 -5.17
CA CYS A 152 5.55 9.21 -5.30
C CYS A 152 6.37 8.25 -4.42
N GLY A 153 5.75 7.74 -3.35
CA GLY A 153 6.38 6.95 -2.33
C GLY A 153 6.79 7.80 -1.12
N ILE A 154 6.40 7.37 0.08
CA ILE A 154 6.65 8.10 1.34
C ILE A 154 7.09 7.15 2.45
N ARG A 155 8.02 7.59 3.30
CA ARG A 155 8.37 6.83 4.51
C ARG A 155 7.31 7.06 5.57
N ALA A 156 6.89 5.99 6.25
CA ALA A 156 5.89 6.10 7.30
C ALA A 156 6.29 7.11 8.39
N ALA A 157 7.58 7.16 8.75
CA ALA A 157 8.13 8.09 9.74
C ALA A 157 7.92 9.58 9.38
N ASP A 158 7.85 9.91 8.09
CA ASP A 158 7.77 11.30 7.62
C ASP A 158 6.32 11.83 7.61
N ILE A 159 5.31 10.95 7.72
CA ILE A 159 3.89 11.32 7.57
C ILE A 159 3.41 12.30 8.64
N GLN A 160 3.87 12.14 9.89
CA GLN A 160 3.45 13.03 10.97
C GLN A 160 3.95 14.47 10.77
N ALA A 161 5.07 14.64 10.08
CA ALA A 161 5.63 15.95 9.76
C ALA A 161 4.99 16.59 8.51
N LEU A 162 4.18 15.84 7.76
CA LEU A 162 3.52 16.38 6.57
C LEU A 162 2.36 17.33 6.94
N PRO A 163 2.26 18.49 6.27
CA PRO A 163 1.13 19.39 6.43
C PRO A 163 -0.19 18.68 6.16
N GLY A 164 -1.14 18.80 7.09
CA GLY A 164 -2.49 18.27 6.93
C GLY A 164 -2.64 16.75 7.06
N CYS A 165 -1.57 15.97 7.28
CA CYS A 165 -1.70 14.51 7.45
C CYS A 165 -1.94 14.12 8.91
N GLY A 166 -1.07 14.57 9.83
CA GLY A 166 -1.17 14.28 11.26
C GLY A 166 -1.31 12.78 11.59
N PRO A 167 -1.89 12.43 12.77
CA PRO A 167 -2.15 11.05 13.16
C PRO A 167 -3.16 10.33 12.25
N SER A 168 -4.12 11.07 11.67
CA SER A 168 -5.14 10.54 10.76
C SER A 168 -4.54 9.98 9.47
N GLY A 169 -3.60 10.70 8.86
CA GLY A 169 -2.85 10.24 7.68
C GLY A 169 -2.02 9.00 7.98
N TYR A 170 -1.43 8.91 9.17
CA TYR A 170 -0.70 7.71 9.59
C TYR A 170 -1.60 6.47 9.68
N ARG A 171 -2.76 6.61 10.32
CA ARG A 171 -3.79 5.56 10.37
C ARG A 171 -4.30 5.20 8.99
N PHE A 172 -4.42 6.17 8.10
CA PHE A 172 -4.84 5.94 6.72
C PHE A 172 -3.81 5.11 5.95
N LEU A 173 -2.51 5.41 6.06
CA LEU A 173 -1.48 4.52 5.49
C LEU A 173 -1.58 3.11 6.07
N TRP A 174 -1.74 2.98 7.38
CA TRP A 174 -1.82 1.67 8.02
C TRP A 174 -3.01 0.87 7.51
N LEU A 175 -4.19 1.49 7.41
CA LEU A 175 -5.37 0.93 6.77
C LEU A 175 -5.06 0.43 5.36
N LEU A 176 -4.39 1.26 4.54
CA LEU A 176 -4.06 0.90 3.17
C LEU A 176 -3.09 -0.29 3.13
N LYS A 177 -2.12 -0.37 4.04
CA LYS A 177 -1.25 -1.54 4.17
C LYS A 177 -2.05 -2.79 4.52
N LEU A 178 -2.93 -2.72 5.51
CA LEU A 178 -3.76 -3.86 5.93
C LEU A 178 -4.65 -4.37 4.79
N LEU A 179 -5.16 -3.47 3.95
CA LEU A 179 -5.91 -3.82 2.75
C LEU A 179 -5.06 -4.24 1.55
N ARG A 180 -3.73 -4.23 1.66
CA ARG A 180 -2.78 -4.41 0.54
C ARG A 180 -2.97 -3.38 -0.58
N ALA A 181 -3.56 -2.23 -0.24
CA ALA A 181 -3.75 -1.08 -1.11
C ALA A 181 -2.50 -0.20 -1.17
N ALA A 182 -1.70 -0.18 -0.10
CA ALA A 182 -0.33 0.33 -0.10
C ALA A 182 0.63 -0.81 0.25
N ALA A 183 1.81 -0.81 -0.36
CA ALA A 183 2.84 -1.80 -0.09
C ALA A 183 4.19 -1.10 0.12
N PRO A 184 5.08 -1.67 0.95
CA PRO A 184 6.46 -1.23 0.96
C PRO A 184 7.02 -1.41 -0.45
N LYS A 185 7.67 -0.39 -0.98
CA LYS A 185 8.26 -0.44 -2.32
C LYS A 185 9.38 -1.48 -2.31
N ALA A 186 9.12 -2.65 -2.90
CA ALA A 186 10.14 -3.66 -3.14
C ALA A 186 11.17 -3.08 -4.14
N GLY A 187 12.28 -2.57 -3.61
CA GLY A 187 13.32 -1.88 -4.39
C GLY A 187 13.46 -0.37 -4.14
N GLY A 188 13.02 0.16 -2.99
CA GLY A 188 13.00 1.59 -2.69
C GLY A 188 14.25 2.22 -2.05
N SER A 189 15.47 1.67 -2.21
CA SER A 189 16.70 2.33 -1.73
C SER A 189 17.22 3.42 -2.69
N SER A 190 16.69 3.52 -3.92
CA SER A 190 17.39 4.18 -5.02
C SER A 190 17.35 5.71 -5.02
N TYR A 191 16.26 6.38 -4.65
CA TYR A 191 16.21 7.85 -4.79
C TYR A 191 17.11 8.60 -3.80
N PRO A 192 17.09 8.31 -2.48
CA PRO A 192 18.07 8.89 -1.55
C PRO A 192 19.52 8.50 -1.88
N LEU A 193 19.73 7.26 -2.34
CA LEU A 193 21.03 6.78 -2.78
C LEU A 193 21.52 7.53 -4.03
N LEU A 194 20.64 7.77 -5.01
CA LEU A 194 20.89 8.53 -6.22
C LEU A 194 21.25 9.98 -5.88
N LEU A 195 20.50 10.64 -4.98
CA LEU A 195 20.83 11.98 -4.50
C LEU A 195 22.19 12.01 -3.78
N ARG A 196 22.47 11.00 -2.93
CA ARG A 196 23.77 10.86 -2.24
C ARG A 196 24.92 10.72 -3.24
N LYS A 197 24.80 9.80 -4.20
CA LYS A 197 25.82 9.57 -5.24
C LYS A 197 26.03 10.79 -6.12
N ARG A 198 24.95 11.48 -6.52
CA ARG A 198 25.03 12.74 -7.28
C ARG A 198 25.78 13.83 -6.52
N ARG A 199 25.57 13.93 -5.19
CA ARG A 199 26.31 14.86 -4.33
C ARG A 199 27.79 14.47 -4.21
N GLN A 200 28.10 13.18 -4.11
CA GLN A 200 29.48 12.66 -4.11
C GLN A 200 30.20 12.99 -5.43
N MET A 201 29.55 12.80 -6.59
CA MET A 201 30.10 13.18 -7.90
C MET A 201 30.36 14.68 -8.00
N ARG A 202 29.40 15.53 -7.62
CA ARG A 202 29.58 16.99 -7.63
C ARG A 202 30.72 17.48 -6.73
N ARG A 203 31.03 16.72 -5.68
CA ARG A 203 32.13 17.00 -4.75
C ARG A 203 33.44 16.33 -5.14
N HIS A 204 33.50 15.65 -6.29
CA HIS A 204 34.68 14.91 -6.75
C HIS A 204 35.18 13.91 -5.70
N ALA A 205 34.26 13.16 -5.09
CA ALA A 205 34.59 12.14 -4.09
C ALA A 205 35.56 11.09 -4.67
N SER A 206 36.43 10.52 -3.81
CA SER A 206 37.37 9.47 -4.22
C SER A 206 36.63 8.24 -4.78
N PRO A 207 37.27 7.44 -5.65
CA PRO A 207 36.70 6.20 -6.15
C PRO A 207 36.22 5.25 -5.04
N HIS A 208 36.97 5.15 -3.94
CA HIS A 208 36.59 4.35 -2.77
C HIS A 208 35.31 4.91 -2.12
N ALA A 209 35.24 6.23 -1.90
CA ALA A 209 34.04 6.88 -1.37
C ALA A 209 32.83 6.75 -2.29
N LEU A 210 33.02 6.79 -3.61
CA LEU A 210 31.96 6.61 -4.59
C LEU A 210 31.41 5.17 -4.58
N LEU A 211 32.23 4.18 -4.24
CA LEU A 211 31.79 2.78 -4.05
C LEU A 211 31.41 2.44 -2.59
N ASP A 212 31.39 3.42 -1.69
CA ASP A 212 31.16 3.23 -0.24
C ASP A 212 32.13 2.22 0.39
N LEU A 213 33.40 2.27 -0.02
CA LEU A 213 34.48 1.41 0.45
C LEU A 213 35.52 2.21 1.26
N PRO A 214 36.23 1.56 2.19
CA PRO A 214 37.39 2.17 2.85
C PRO A 214 38.54 2.36 1.86
N GLU A 215 39.42 3.33 2.13
CA GLU A 215 40.66 3.51 1.38
C GLU A 215 41.55 2.26 1.59
N GLY A 216 41.97 1.63 0.48
CA GLY A 216 42.74 0.38 0.50
C GLY A 216 41.93 -0.88 0.13
N ALA A 217 40.62 -0.75 -0.11
CA ALA A 217 39.81 -1.85 -0.63
C ALA A 217 40.32 -2.34 -1.99
N ASN A 218 40.24 -3.66 -2.23
CA ASN A 218 40.81 -4.27 -3.43
C ASN A 218 39.81 -4.36 -4.59
N GLY A 219 40.31 -4.69 -5.80
CA GLY A 219 39.49 -4.79 -7.00
C GLY A 219 38.36 -5.84 -6.95
N ARG A 220 38.42 -6.84 -6.05
CA ARG A 220 37.31 -7.81 -5.88
C ARG A 220 36.18 -7.18 -5.05
N GLU A 221 36.53 -6.45 -4.00
CA GLU A 221 35.58 -5.71 -3.16
C GLU A 221 34.91 -4.59 -3.96
N ALA A 222 35.67 -3.89 -4.80
CA ALA A 222 35.16 -2.88 -5.73
C ALA A 222 34.09 -3.46 -6.67
N ARG A 223 34.32 -4.65 -7.26
CA ARG A 223 33.32 -5.34 -8.10
C ARG A 223 32.05 -5.73 -7.34
N LEU A 224 32.20 -6.20 -6.10
CA LEU A 224 31.05 -6.55 -5.26
C LEU A 224 30.23 -5.31 -4.89
N ALA A 225 30.89 -4.22 -4.51
CA ALA A 225 30.26 -2.94 -4.22
C ALA A 225 29.55 -2.36 -5.44
N LEU A 226 30.20 -2.39 -6.61
CA LEU A 226 29.62 -1.98 -7.88
C LEU A 226 28.33 -2.75 -8.18
N ARG A 227 28.38 -4.09 -8.15
CA ARG A 227 27.19 -4.94 -8.39
C ARG A 227 26.04 -4.60 -7.44
N LYS A 228 26.35 -4.37 -6.17
CA LYS A 228 25.36 -3.99 -5.16
C LYS A 228 24.73 -2.63 -5.48
N LEU A 229 25.53 -1.63 -5.83
CA LEU A 229 25.07 -0.27 -6.13
C LEU A 229 24.32 -0.18 -7.47
N VAL A 230 24.82 -0.82 -8.52
CA VAL A 230 24.14 -0.86 -9.83
C VAL A 230 22.80 -1.56 -9.73
N ARG A 231 22.71 -2.68 -8.99
CA ARG A 231 21.44 -3.34 -8.75
C ARG A 231 20.39 -2.38 -8.18
N ASP A 232 20.78 -1.39 -7.39
CA ASP A 232 19.83 -0.44 -6.81
C ASP A 232 19.67 0.81 -7.70
N LEU A 233 20.69 1.25 -8.43
CA LEU A 233 20.69 2.50 -9.20
C LEU A 233 20.50 2.32 -10.71
N HIS A 234 20.23 1.10 -11.21
CA HIS A 234 20.09 0.90 -12.64
C HIS A 234 18.90 1.71 -13.21
N PRO A 235 19.05 2.41 -14.36
CA PRO A 235 17.98 3.21 -14.97
C PRO A 235 16.67 2.43 -15.19
N ASP A 236 16.77 1.15 -15.53
CA ASP A 236 15.60 0.29 -15.79
C ASP A 236 14.72 0.07 -14.55
N ARG A 237 15.23 0.37 -13.34
CA ARG A 237 14.45 0.21 -12.10
C ARG A 237 13.43 1.31 -11.86
N TYR A 238 13.51 2.43 -12.57
CA TYR A 238 12.57 3.54 -12.39
C TYR A 238 11.27 3.36 -13.19
N GLY A 239 11.21 2.36 -14.07
CA GLY A 239 10.04 2.08 -14.92
C GLY A 239 9.84 3.08 -16.06
N ASP A 240 8.95 2.74 -16.99
CA ASP A 240 8.79 3.50 -18.24
C ASP A 240 8.22 4.92 -18.05
N GLY A 241 7.48 5.14 -16.96
CA GLY A 241 6.89 6.44 -16.60
C GLY A 241 7.81 7.39 -15.83
N ALA A 242 9.08 7.03 -15.59
CA ALA A 242 10.02 7.91 -14.89
C ALA A 242 10.42 9.13 -15.74
N PRO A 243 10.58 10.32 -15.12
CA PRO A 243 11.12 11.50 -15.80
C PRO A 243 12.46 11.17 -16.49
N ILE A 244 12.64 11.67 -17.71
CA ILE A 244 13.83 11.38 -18.53
C ILE A 244 15.10 11.84 -17.81
N GLU A 245 15.02 12.95 -17.09
CA GLU A 245 16.11 13.53 -16.31
C GLU A 245 16.57 12.60 -15.17
N LEU A 246 15.64 11.85 -14.58
CA LEU A 246 15.95 10.88 -13.53
C LEU A 246 16.70 9.68 -14.11
N ARG A 247 16.24 9.15 -15.25
CA ARG A 247 16.92 8.06 -15.96
C ARG A 247 18.32 8.47 -16.40
N ARG A 248 18.47 9.69 -16.92
CA ARG A 248 19.75 10.28 -17.31
C ARG A 248 20.70 10.41 -16.13
N ALA A 249 20.25 11.01 -15.02
CA ALA A 249 21.08 11.15 -13.83
C ALA A 249 21.51 9.80 -13.25
N SER A 250 20.65 8.78 -13.30
CA SER A 250 21.01 7.43 -12.88
C SER A 250 22.04 6.79 -13.79
N GLY A 251 21.92 6.97 -15.11
CA GLY A 251 22.92 6.53 -16.09
C GLY A 251 24.29 7.16 -15.84
N GLU A 252 24.34 8.47 -15.63
CA GLU A 252 25.58 9.21 -15.30
C GLU A 252 26.26 8.67 -14.03
N ILE A 253 25.48 8.33 -13.00
CA ILE A 253 26.00 7.75 -11.76
C ILE A 253 26.53 6.32 -12.00
N VAL A 254 25.80 5.49 -12.75
CA VAL A 254 26.24 4.12 -13.05
C VAL A 254 27.57 4.15 -13.81
N THR A 255 27.72 5.03 -14.79
CA THR A 255 28.99 5.23 -15.51
C THR A 255 30.12 5.61 -14.55
N ALA A 256 29.89 6.58 -13.67
CA ALA A 256 30.90 7.00 -12.69
C ALA A 256 31.28 5.88 -11.70
N LEU A 257 30.34 5.02 -11.32
CA LEU A 257 30.61 3.86 -10.46
C LEU A 257 31.47 2.81 -11.18
N VAL A 258 31.25 2.59 -12.48
CA VAL A 258 32.07 1.68 -13.30
C VAL A 258 33.49 2.23 -13.43
N GLU A 259 33.65 3.54 -13.68
CA GLU A 259 34.96 4.19 -13.72
C GLU A 259 35.71 4.12 -12.39
N ALA A 260 34.99 4.30 -11.27
CA ALA A 260 35.56 4.16 -9.94
C ALA A 260 36.07 2.73 -9.67
N GLU A 261 35.31 1.71 -10.08
CA GLU A 261 35.73 0.31 -9.95
C GLU A 261 37.00 0.03 -10.76
N ALA A 262 37.04 0.46 -12.03
CA ALA A 262 38.21 0.29 -12.88
C ALA A 262 39.46 0.98 -12.31
N THR A 263 39.30 2.15 -11.69
CA THR A 263 40.39 2.89 -11.05
C THR A 263 40.98 2.13 -9.85
N ILE A 264 40.14 1.49 -9.04
CA ILE A 264 40.59 0.69 -7.89
C ILE A 264 41.24 -0.63 -8.36
N ALA A 265 40.64 -1.27 -9.36
CA ALA A 265 41.12 -2.54 -9.91
C ALA A 265 42.49 -2.42 -10.59
N THR A 266 42.80 -1.28 -11.21
CA THR A 266 44.11 -1.02 -11.83
C THR A 266 45.20 -0.70 -10.80
N ARG A 267 44.87 0.00 -9.72
CA ARG A 267 45.80 0.31 -8.62
C ARG A 267 46.20 -0.92 -7.80
N THR A 268 45.36 -1.94 -7.73
CA THR A 268 45.67 -3.19 -7.01
C THR A 268 46.48 -4.20 -7.82
N ARG A 269 46.76 -3.92 -9.10
CA ARG A 269 47.63 -4.75 -9.96
C ARG A 269 49.08 -4.27 -10.03
N LYS A 270 49.39 -3.11 -9.46
CA LYS A 270 50.75 -2.60 -9.28
C LYS A 270 51.21 -2.89 -7.86
#